data_AF-A0A0K0EYS1-F1
#
_entry.id   AF-A0A0K0EYS1-F1
#
_cell.length_a   1.000
_cell.length_b   1.000
_cell.length_c   1.000
_cell.angle_alpha   90.00
_cell.angle_beta   90.00
_cell.angle_gamma   90.00
#
_symmetry.space_group_name_H-M   'P 1'
#
loop_
_entity.id
_entity.type
_entity.pdbx_description
1 polymer ?
#
loop_
_entity_poly.entity_id
_entity_poly.type
_entity_poly.pdbx_seq_one_letter_code
_entity_poly.pdbx_strand_id
1 'polypeptide(L)'
;MAPARKTRANLENNGNLTSNFPKVLQDMQDSYAQQINKEKDKIKSRVPEVVMTATDIVYKAVIDNLPAELLDMKYGEFMNQMNGMSFSAGKPNDTLTVIEDLRNKVNNGDATPGEISKYRELKKLFK
;
A
#
# COMPACT_ATOMS: atom_id res chain seq x y z
N MET A 1 -22.24 -18.62 -22.62
CA MET A 1 -22.88 -19.13 -21.38
C MET A 1 -23.02 -17.97 -20.41
N ALA A 2 -24.25 -17.53 -20.13
CA ALA A 2 -24.56 -16.45 -19.19
C ALA A 2 -25.08 -17.05 -17.88
N PRO A 3 -24.83 -16.44 -16.70
CA PRO A 3 -25.28 -17.00 -15.44
C PRO A 3 -26.78 -16.77 -15.26
N ALA A 4 -27.48 -17.83 -14.82
CA ALA A 4 -28.90 -17.83 -14.56
C ALA A 4 -29.28 -16.80 -13.48
N ARG A 5 -30.16 -15.86 -13.84
CA ARG A 5 -30.87 -14.97 -12.91
C ARG A 5 -31.79 -15.84 -12.05
N LYS A 6 -31.48 -16.03 -10.77
CA LYS A 6 -32.42 -16.66 -9.82
C LYS A 6 -33.59 -15.71 -9.56
N THR A 7 -34.70 -16.00 -10.21
CA THR A 7 -35.97 -15.27 -10.16
C THR A 7 -36.64 -15.43 -8.78
N ARG A 8 -37.36 -14.37 -8.40
CA ARG A 8 -38.24 -14.14 -7.23
C ARG A 8 -39.31 -15.23 -6.93
N ALA A 9 -38.98 -16.52 -6.88
CA ALA A 9 -39.98 -17.60 -6.81
C ALA A 9 -40.08 -18.34 -5.46
N ASN A 10 -39.75 -17.72 -4.32
CA ASN A 10 -39.85 -18.38 -3.00
C ASN A 10 -40.56 -17.54 -1.92
N LEU A 11 -41.40 -16.59 -2.33
CA LEU A 11 -42.13 -15.70 -1.41
C LEU A 11 -43.59 -16.07 -1.19
N GLU A 12 -44.07 -17.19 -1.74
CA GLU A 12 -45.44 -17.65 -1.54
C GLU A 12 -45.48 -18.84 -0.58
N ASN A 13 -45.52 -18.55 0.71
CA ASN A 13 -46.26 -19.36 1.69
C ASN A 13 -46.60 -18.49 2.91
N ASN A 14 -47.76 -17.84 2.83
CA ASN A 14 -48.32 -16.99 3.86
C ASN A 14 -48.90 -17.83 5.01
N GLY A 15 -48.38 -17.58 6.22
CA GLY A 15 -48.90 -18.13 7.48
C GLY A 15 -48.00 -17.87 8.69
N ASN A 16 -46.71 -17.54 8.48
CA ASN A 16 -45.74 -17.43 9.58
C ASN A 16 -44.80 -16.19 9.47
N LEU A 17 -45.17 -15.20 8.66
CA LEU A 17 -44.31 -14.06 8.32
C LEU A 17 -44.14 -13.05 9.47
N THR A 18 -45.04 -12.98 10.45
CA THR A 18 -44.96 -11.97 11.52
C THR A 18 -44.03 -12.34 12.67
N SER A 19 -43.84 -13.63 12.97
CA SER A 19 -42.95 -14.09 14.04
C SER A 19 -41.51 -14.37 13.56
N ASN A 20 -41.32 -14.61 12.26
CA ASN A 20 -40.03 -15.02 11.68
C ASN A 20 -39.37 -13.94 10.81
N PHE A 21 -40.01 -12.78 10.61
CA PHE A 21 -39.42 -11.68 9.84
C PHE A 21 -38.06 -11.20 10.37
N PRO A 22 -37.85 -11.03 11.70
CA PRO A 22 -36.54 -10.66 12.23
C PRO A 22 -35.46 -11.70 11.90
N LYS A 23 -35.82 -12.99 11.91
CA LYS A 23 -34.90 -14.09 11.56
C LYS A 23 -34.52 -14.06 10.09
N VAL A 24 -35.48 -13.82 9.20
CA VAL A 24 -35.22 -13.66 7.76
C VAL A 24 -34.31 -12.47 7.48
N LEU A 25 -34.48 -11.35 8.19
CA LEU A 25 -33.59 -10.20 8.08
C LEU A 25 -32.18 -10.52 8.59
N GLN A 26 -32.07 -11.26 9.69
CA GLN A 26 -30.78 -11.71 10.23
C GLN A 26 -30.05 -12.62 9.24
N ASP A 27 -30.73 -13.63 8.71
CA ASP A 27 -30.16 -14.56 7.71
C ASP A 27 -29.69 -13.81 6.45
N MET A 28 -30.44 -12.79 6.04
CA MET A 28 -30.08 -11.93 4.91
C MET A 28 -28.85 -11.07 5.23
N GLN A 29 -28.78 -10.48 6.42
CA GLN A 29 -27.63 -9.70 6.87
C GLN A 29 -26.37 -10.56 6.94
N ASP A 30 -26.47 -11.77 7.48
CA ASP A 30 -25.36 -12.71 7.59
C ASP A 30 -24.87 -13.16 6.20
N SER A 31 -25.79 -13.42 5.27
CA SER A 31 -25.48 -13.73 3.88
C SER A 31 -24.75 -12.58 3.18
N TYR A 32 -25.19 -11.34 3.38
CA TYR A 32 -24.50 -10.17 2.81
C TYR A 32 -23.12 -9.96 3.45
N ALA A 33 -22.98 -10.15 4.76
CA ALA A 33 -21.70 -10.06 5.45
C ALA A 33 -20.70 -11.09 4.89
N GLN A 34 -21.14 -12.33 4.64
CA GLN A 34 -20.33 -13.36 4.01
C GLN A 34 -19.88 -12.98 2.59
N GLN A 35 -20.78 -12.43 1.77
CA GLN A 35 -20.45 -11.99 0.41
C GLN A 35 -19.44 -10.82 0.42
N ILE A 36 -19.64 -9.85 1.31
CA ILE A 36 -18.71 -8.71 1.48
C ILE A 36 -17.33 -9.20 1.88
N ASN A 37 -17.25 -10.11 2.86
CA ASN A 37 -15.96 -10.65 3.32
C ASN A 37 -15.25 -11.42 2.19
N LYS A 38 -15.98 -12.22 1.42
CA LYS A 38 -15.43 -12.95 0.28
C LYS A 38 -14.83 -12.02 -0.78
N GLU A 39 -15.54 -10.95 -1.16
CA GLU A 39 -15.01 -9.97 -2.13
C GLU A 39 -13.84 -9.17 -1.55
N LYS A 40 -13.89 -8.82 -0.26
CA LYS A 40 -12.78 -8.17 0.44
C LYS A 40 -11.50 -9.02 0.39
N ASP A 41 -11.61 -10.32 0.66
CA ASP A 41 -10.46 -11.24 0.63
C ASP A 41 -9.91 -11.42 -0.78
N LYS A 42 -10.79 -11.46 -1.79
CA LYS A 42 -10.39 -11.50 -3.20
C LYS A 42 -9.67 -10.22 -3.67
N ILE A 43 -10.09 -9.06 -3.19
CA ILE A 43 -9.38 -7.79 -3.46
C ILE A 43 -8.02 -7.82 -2.76
N LYS A 44 -7.99 -8.19 -1.48
CA LYS A 44 -6.75 -8.28 -0.70
C LYS A 44 -5.74 -9.26 -1.28
N SER A 45 -6.18 -10.37 -1.86
CA SER A 45 -5.26 -11.33 -2.48
C SER A 45 -4.65 -10.81 -3.78
N ARG A 46 -5.35 -9.92 -4.50
CA ARG A 46 -4.87 -9.33 -5.76
C ARG A 46 -3.93 -8.14 -5.57
N VAL A 47 -4.10 -7.36 -4.49
CA VAL A 47 -3.28 -6.16 -4.26
C VAL A 47 -1.78 -6.47 -4.24
N PRO A 48 -1.28 -7.49 -3.52
CA PRO A 48 0.13 -7.86 -3.56
C PRO A 48 0.63 -8.19 -4.96
N GLU A 49 -0.14 -8.95 -5.74
CA GLU A 49 0.21 -9.36 -7.10
C GLU A 49 0.31 -8.15 -8.04
N VAL A 50 -0.62 -7.21 -7.94
CA VAL A 50 -0.60 -5.97 -8.74
C VAL A 50 0.60 -5.10 -8.36
N VAL A 51 0.89 -4.95 -7.06
CA VAL A 51 2.05 -4.20 -6.58
C VAL A 51 3.33 -4.84 -7.10
N MET A 52 3.49 -6.15 -6.93
CA MET A 52 4.67 -6.87 -7.42
C MET A 52 4.86 -6.71 -8.93
N THR A 53 3.80 -6.88 -9.71
CA THR A 53 3.86 -6.76 -11.18
C THR A 53 4.22 -5.34 -11.60
N ALA A 54 3.60 -4.33 -11.01
CA ALA A 54 3.90 -2.94 -11.32
C ALA A 54 5.34 -2.56 -10.92
N THR A 55 5.80 -3.03 -9.76
CA THR A 55 7.18 -2.83 -9.31
C THR A 55 8.18 -3.50 -10.24
N ASP A 56 7.93 -4.73 -10.69
CA ASP A 56 8.80 -5.45 -11.62
C ASP A 56 8.90 -4.73 -12.98
N ILE A 57 7.79 -4.19 -13.50
CA ILE A 57 7.80 -3.39 -14.73
C ILE A 57 8.68 -2.15 -14.57
N VAL A 58 8.51 -1.40 -13.48
CA VAL A 58 9.32 -0.19 -13.21
C VAL A 58 10.78 -0.55 -13.01
N TYR A 59 11.05 -1.64 -12.27
CA TYR A 59 12.40 -2.14 -12.05
C TYR A 59 13.08 -2.45 -13.39
N LYS A 60 12.46 -3.24 -14.26
CA LYS A 60 13.03 -3.57 -15.58
C LYS A 60 13.21 -2.33 -16.45
N ALA A 61 12.23 -1.42 -16.45
CA ALA A 61 12.29 -0.22 -17.28
C ALA A 61 13.44 0.72 -16.85
N VAL A 62 13.65 0.88 -15.55
CA VAL A 62 14.62 1.82 -15.01
C VAL A 62 15.99 1.15 -14.80
N ILE A 63 16.03 -0.02 -14.18
CA ILE A 63 17.26 -0.68 -13.72
C ILE A 63 17.97 -1.44 -14.85
N ASP A 64 17.26 -2.22 -15.67
CA ASP A 64 17.93 -3.02 -16.71
C ASP A 64 18.59 -2.16 -17.80
N ASN A 65 18.13 -0.91 -17.94
CA ASN A 65 18.67 0.06 -18.89
C ASN A 65 19.70 1.01 -18.26
N LEU A 66 19.99 0.91 -16.97
CA LEU A 66 21.01 1.74 -16.34
C LEU A 66 22.41 1.22 -16.69
N PRO A 67 23.35 2.13 -17.00
CA PRO A 67 24.77 1.80 -17.06
C PRO A 67 25.23 1.08 -15.78
N ALA A 68 26.05 0.04 -15.94
CA ALA A 68 26.56 -0.75 -14.82
C ALA A 68 27.31 0.11 -13.80
N GLU A 69 28.00 1.16 -14.28
CA GLU A 69 28.70 2.12 -13.45
C GLU A 69 27.78 2.89 -12.50
N LEU A 70 26.51 3.10 -12.87
CA LEU A 70 25.50 3.72 -12.00
C LEU A 70 24.88 2.73 -11.02
N LEU A 71 24.76 1.45 -11.41
CA LEU A 71 24.25 0.38 -10.56
C LEU A 71 25.23 -0.01 -9.45
N ASP A 72 26.53 0.01 -9.76
CA ASP A 72 27.61 -0.32 -8.83
C ASP A 72 28.02 0.87 -7.94
N MET A 73 27.54 2.08 -8.25
CA MET A 73 27.84 3.29 -7.49
C MET A 73 27.12 3.29 -6.15
N LYS A 74 27.81 3.72 -5.08
CA LYS A 74 27.13 3.94 -3.79
C LYS A 74 26.07 5.02 -3.97
N TYR A 75 24.88 4.78 -3.43
CA TYR A 75 23.76 5.73 -3.54
C TYR A 75 24.13 7.16 -3.10
N GLY A 76 24.95 7.31 -2.06
CA GLY A 76 25.44 8.63 -1.62
C GLY A 76 26.35 9.33 -2.63
N GLU A 77 27.19 8.58 -3.35
CA GLU A 77 28.04 9.11 -4.43
C GLU A 77 27.19 9.52 -5.63
N PHE A 78 26.19 8.70 -6.00
CA PHE A 78 25.22 9.03 -7.04
C PHE A 78 24.47 10.32 -6.75
N MET A 79 23.93 10.47 -5.53
CA MET A 79 23.22 11.69 -5.12
C MET A 79 24.15 12.92 -5.11
N ASN A 80 25.41 12.77 -4.67
CA ASN A 80 26.38 13.87 -4.71
C ASN A 80 26.74 14.30 -6.13
N GLN A 81 26.82 13.37 -7.08
CA GLN A 81 27.00 13.69 -8.49
C GLN A 81 25.76 14.38 -9.08
N MET A 82 24.56 14.02 -8.60
CA MET A 82 23.31 14.67 -8.99
C MET A 82 23.08 16.06 -8.35
N ASN A 83 23.79 16.44 -7.29
CA ASN A 83 23.61 17.74 -6.60
C ASN A 83 23.88 18.99 -7.47
N GLY A 84 24.31 18.83 -8.73
CA GLY A 84 24.40 19.91 -9.73
C GLY A 84 23.42 19.81 -10.91
N MET A 85 22.71 18.67 -11.06
CA MET A 85 21.67 18.49 -12.07
C MET A 85 20.31 18.61 -11.39
N SER A 86 19.58 19.69 -11.69
CA SER A 86 18.18 19.79 -11.29
C SER A 86 17.39 18.72 -12.04
N PHE A 87 17.26 17.54 -11.45
CA PHE A 87 16.17 16.64 -11.81
C PHE A 87 14.90 17.30 -11.30
N SER A 88 14.17 17.98 -12.20
CA SER A 88 12.78 18.37 -11.96
C SER A 88 11.86 17.14 -11.96
N ALA A 89 12.27 16.05 -11.31
CA ALA A 89 11.33 15.06 -10.82
C ALA A 89 10.56 15.76 -9.70
N GLY A 90 9.32 16.13 -9.98
CA GLY A 90 8.45 16.78 -9.01
C GLY A 90 8.44 15.97 -7.71
N LYS A 91 9.09 16.53 -6.69
CA LYS A 91 9.41 16.01 -5.35
C LYS A 91 10.81 15.36 -5.23
N PRO A 92 11.73 15.97 -4.46
CA PRO A 92 12.92 15.26 -4.02
C PRO A 92 12.47 13.99 -3.27
N ASN A 93 13.16 12.87 -3.51
CA ASN A 93 12.91 11.57 -2.89
C ASN A 93 12.37 11.71 -1.46
N ASP A 94 11.08 11.36 -1.24
CA ASP A 94 10.38 11.55 0.03
C ASP A 94 11.17 10.96 1.22
N THR A 95 11.95 9.90 0.96
CA THR A 95 12.81 9.27 1.98
C THR A 95 13.95 10.17 2.41
N LEU A 96 14.60 10.87 1.48
CA LEU A 96 15.70 11.79 1.80
C LEU A 96 15.19 13.02 2.53
N THR A 97 14.07 13.59 2.09
CA THR A 97 13.43 14.71 2.78
C THR A 97 13.04 14.34 4.21
N VAL A 98 12.48 13.15 4.44
CA VAL A 98 12.16 12.67 5.80
C VAL A 98 13.40 12.48 6.66
N ILE A 99 14.52 12.00 6.08
CA ILE A 99 15.78 11.84 6.81
C ILE A 99 16.41 13.20 7.14
N GLU A 100 16.36 14.16 6.21
CA GLU A 100 16.83 15.53 6.40
C GLU A 100 15.99 16.26 7.46
N ASP A 101 14.67 16.18 7.39
CA ASP A 101 13.76 16.76 8.38
C ASP A 101 14.01 16.16 9.77
N LEU A 102 14.20 14.85 9.86
CA LEU A 102 14.52 14.17 11.11
C LEU A 102 15.87 14.64 11.67
N ARG A 103 16.89 14.75 10.82
CA ARG A 103 18.22 15.27 11.21
C ARG A 103 18.11 16.70 11.73
N ASN A 104 17.39 17.56 11.01
CA ASN A 104 17.23 18.97 11.35
C ASN A 104 16.50 19.13 12.68
N LYS A 105 15.40 18.41 12.90
CA LYS A 105 14.69 18.38 14.19
C LYS A 105 15.60 17.96 15.34
N VAL A 106 16.43 16.93 15.15
CA VAL A 106 17.36 16.46 16.20
C VAL A 106 18.43 17.51 16.48
N ASN A 107 19.02 18.11 15.44
CA ASN A 107 20.07 19.12 15.59
C ASN A 107 19.54 20.43 16.22
N ASN A 108 18.29 20.80 15.92
CA ASN A 108 17.65 22.01 16.44
C ASN A 108 17.05 21.82 17.85
N GLY A 109 16.98 20.59 18.34
CA GLY A 109 16.40 20.27 19.65
C GLY A 109 14.87 20.11 19.67
N ASP A 110 14.23 20.14 18.50
CA ASP A 110 12.77 20.04 18.33
C ASP A 110 12.27 18.59 18.22
N ALA A 111 13.18 17.61 18.19
CA ALA A 111 12.84 16.20 18.04
C ALA A 111 12.26 15.58 19.32
N THR A 112 11.23 14.76 19.15
CA THR A 112 10.70 13.91 20.22
C THR A 112 11.70 12.80 20.60
N PRO A 113 11.59 12.20 21.80
CA PRO A 113 12.46 11.08 22.21
C PRO A 113 12.45 9.90 21.23
N GLY A 114 11.30 9.61 20.62
CA GLY A 114 11.16 8.56 19.60
C GLY A 114 11.89 8.91 18.29
N GLU A 115 11.82 10.16 17.85
CA GLU A 115 12.56 10.66 16.68
C GLU A 115 14.08 10.61 16.92
N ILE A 116 14.56 11.01 18.11
CA ILE A 116 15.97 10.91 18.48
C ILE A 116 16.46 9.46 18.43
N SER A 117 15.67 8.52 18.95
CA SER A 117 16.01 7.08 18.90
C SER A 117 16.12 6.57 17.47
N LYS A 118 15.13 6.88 16.61
CA LYS A 118 15.15 6.54 15.19
C LYS A 118 16.37 7.11 14.47
N TYR A 119 16.70 8.38 14.71
CA TYR A 119 17.88 9.02 14.12
C TYR A 119 19.20 8.35 14.55
N ARG A 120 19.32 7.94 15.82
CA ARG A 120 20.49 7.20 16.32
C ARG A 120 20.62 5.83 15.65
N GLU A 121 19.53 5.10 15.47
CA GLU A 121 19.56 3.82 14.75
C GLU A 121 19.96 4.01 13.29
N LEU A 122 19.39 5.00 12.59
CA LEU A 122 19.79 5.34 11.22
C LEU A 122 21.29 5.67 11.13
N LYS A 123 21.83 6.43 12.08
CA LYS A 123 23.26 6.80 12.10
C LYS A 123 24.20 5.59 12.24
N LYS A 124 23.74 4.46 12.80
CA LYS A 124 24.54 3.23 12.87
C LYS A 124 24.69 2.54 11.52
N LEU A 125 23.73 2.72 10.61
CA LEU A 125 23.74 2.11 9.27
C LEU A 125 24.75 2.75 8.32
N PHE A 126 25.20 3.96 8.62
CA PHE A 126 26.13 4.75 7.80
C PHE A 126 27.54 4.84 8.42
N LYS A 127 27.92 3.85 9.24
CA LYS A 127 29.27 3.71 9.82
C LYS A 127 30.15 2.80 8.98
#